data_AF-A0A521QSJ2-F1
#
_entry.id   AF-A0A521QSJ2-F1
#
_cell.length_a   1.000
_cell.length_b   1.000
_cell.length_c   1.000
_cell.angle_alpha   90.00
_cell.angle_beta   90.00
_cell.angle_gamma   90.00
#
_symmetry.space_group_name_H-M   'P 1'
#
loop_
_entity.id
_entity.type
_entity.pdbx_description
1 polymer ?
#
loop_
_entity_poly.entity_id
_entity_poly.type
_entity_poly.pdbx_seq_one_letter_code
_entity_poly.pdbx_strand_id
1 'polypeptide(L)'
;MIPAVLPPKDLTGRTIDLKLKPGWWYDEARGVFLNADGESFVPRSLRRNARIVYKVPDLARASPQALSDAEKDLRSYLQVILPTSHGTKALVKQVQSWPAIEEAHLAPQISLPTAAAAQRLPGRAGKKR
;
A
#
# COMPACT_ATOMS: atom_id res chain seq x y z
N MET A 1 -20.96 18.29 15.48
CA MET A 1 -19.52 18.04 15.72
C MET A 1 -19.25 16.58 15.41
N ILE A 2 -18.40 16.26 14.43
CA ILE A 2 -17.96 14.88 14.21
C ILE A 2 -16.74 14.68 15.13
N PRO A 3 -16.76 13.72 16.07
CA PRO A 3 -15.61 13.47 16.92
C PRO A 3 -14.42 13.07 16.04
N ALA A 4 -13.26 13.68 16.28
CA ALA A 4 -12.02 13.28 15.62
C ALA A 4 -11.75 11.81 15.99
N VAL A 5 -11.94 10.91 15.03
CA VAL A 5 -11.59 9.50 15.18
C VAL A 5 -10.08 9.45 15.32
N LEU A 6 -9.60 9.09 16.52
CA LEU A 6 -8.18 8.86 16.75
C LEU A 6 -7.70 7.84 15.71
N PRO A 7 -6.65 8.15 14.91
CA PRO A 7 -6.11 7.16 13.99
C PRO A 7 -5.73 5.93 14.83
N PRO A 8 -6.14 4.71 14.41
CA PRO A 8 -5.76 3.48 15.09
C PRO A 8 -4.26 3.49 15.34
N LYS A 9 -3.83 3.19 16.58
CA LYS A 9 -2.40 3.16 16.97
C LYS A 9 -1.56 2.22 16.07
N ASP A 10 -2.23 1.25 15.44
CA ASP A 10 -1.66 0.30 14.48
C ASP A 10 -1.40 0.86 13.08
N LEU A 11 -1.91 2.05 12.74
CA LEU A 11 -1.65 2.72 11.44
C LEU A 11 -0.36 3.56 11.44
N THR A 12 0.42 3.54 12.52
CA THR A 12 1.79 4.07 12.53
C THR A 12 2.79 3.19 11.76
N GLY A 13 2.26 2.25 10.97
CA GLY A 13 3.00 1.36 10.12
C GLY A 13 3.56 2.06 8.88
N ARG A 14 4.82 1.78 8.56
CA ARG A 14 5.36 2.13 7.24
C ARG A 14 4.83 1.14 6.23
N THR A 15 4.52 1.62 5.03
CA THR A 15 4.10 0.76 3.94
C THR A 15 5.12 0.77 2.82
N ILE A 16 5.30 -0.39 2.19
CA ILE A 16 6.15 -0.55 1.01
C ILE A 16 5.20 -0.80 -0.16
N ASP A 17 5.29 0.06 -1.16
CA ASP A 17 4.57 -0.10 -2.41
C ASP A 17 5.38 -0.99 -3.34
N LEU A 18 4.70 -1.95 -3.93
CA LEU A 18 5.26 -2.97 -4.79
C LEU A 18 4.55 -2.96 -6.14
N LYS A 19 5.33 -3.17 -7.20
CA LYS A 19 4.83 -3.51 -8.52
C LYS A 19 5.27 -4.93 -8.85
N LEU A 20 4.31 -5.79 -9.18
CA LEU A 20 4.57 -7.14 -9.68
C LEU A 20 5.05 -7.08 -11.12
N LYS A 21 5.88 -8.06 -11.50
CA LYS A 21 6.19 -8.32 -12.90
C LYS A 21 4.92 -8.77 -13.64
N PRO A 22 4.81 -8.49 -14.95
CA PRO A 22 3.72 -8.98 -15.77
C PRO A 22 3.55 -10.50 -15.64
N GLY A 23 2.31 -10.95 -15.51
CA GLY A 23 1.98 -12.37 -15.39
C GLY A 23 2.09 -12.95 -13.98
N TRP A 24 2.63 -12.20 -13.01
CA TRP A 24 2.60 -12.57 -11.60
C TRP A 24 1.34 -12.06 -10.91
N TRP A 25 0.84 -12.82 -9.94
CA TRP A 25 -0.21 -12.40 -9.00
C TRP A 25 0.08 -12.91 -7.59
N TYR A 26 -0.56 -12.32 -6.60
CA TYR A 26 -0.44 -12.70 -5.20
C TYR A 26 -1.74 -13.35 -4.73
N ASP A 27 -1.64 -14.59 -4.25
CA ASP A 27 -2.72 -15.28 -3.58
C ASP A 27 -2.70 -14.89 -2.10
N GLU A 28 -3.59 -13.98 -1.69
CA GLU A 28 -3.72 -13.52 -0.30
C GLU A 28 -4.10 -14.64 0.67
N ALA A 29 -4.90 -15.61 0.22
CA ALA A 29 -5.37 -16.71 1.08
C ALA A 29 -4.23 -17.67 1.42
N ARG A 30 -3.34 -17.91 0.46
CA ARG A 30 -2.17 -18.79 0.63
C ARG A 30 -0.92 -18.04 1.06
N GLY A 31 -0.89 -16.73 0.87
CA GLY A 31 0.27 -15.87 1.09
C GLY A 31 1.41 -16.14 0.11
N VAL A 32 1.10 -16.49 -1.15
CA VAL A 32 2.07 -16.95 -2.16
C VAL A 32 1.96 -16.14 -3.44
N PHE A 33 3.10 -15.79 -4.04
CA PHE A 33 3.15 -15.24 -5.39
C PHE A 33 3.14 -16.38 -6.41
N LEU A 34 2.32 -16.26 -7.43
CA LEU A 34 2.13 -17.25 -8.49
C LEU A 34 2.28 -16.57 -9.85
N ASN A 35 2.72 -17.31 -10.86
CA ASN A 35 2.67 -16.87 -12.24
C ASN A 35 1.98 -17.87 -13.16
N ALA A 36 1.76 -17.46 -14.41
CA ALA A 36 1.10 -18.28 -15.41
C ALA A 36 1.90 -19.54 -15.79
N ASP A 37 3.22 -19.49 -15.62
CA ASP A 37 4.14 -20.62 -15.86
C ASP A 37 4.11 -21.67 -14.74
N GLY A 38 3.35 -21.44 -13.67
CA GLY A 38 3.24 -22.36 -12.53
C GLY A 38 4.36 -22.23 -11.49
N GLU A 39 5.23 -21.23 -11.64
CA GLU A 39 6.19 -20.86 -10.61
C GLU A 39 5.47 -20.26 -9.40
N SER A 40 5.98 -20.60 -8.22
CA SER A 40 5.46 -20.07 -6.95
C SER A 40 6.58 -19.57 -6.07
N PHE A 41 6.35 -18.43 -5.42
CA PHE A 41 7.31 -17.83 -4.51
C PHE A 41 6.63 -17.43 -3.20
N VAL A 42 7.19 -17.91 -2.09
CA VAL A 42 6.68 -17.61 -0.75
C VAL A 42 7.59 -16.58 -0.08
N PRO A 43 7.07 -15.40 0.32
CA PRO A 43 7.85 -14.36 0.97
C PRO A 43 8.11 -14.69 2.44
N ARG A 44 8.96 -15.69 2.71
CA ARG A 44 9.35 -16.15 4.06
C ARG A 44 10.08 -15.09 4.90
N SER A 45 10.53 -14.03 4.25
CA SER A 45 11.31 -12.94 4.85
C SER A 45 10.45 -11.88 5.54
N LEU A 46 9.14 -11.89 5.34
CA LEU A 46 8.24 -10.98 6.03
C LEU A 46 8.15 -11.34 7.51
N ARG A 47 8.32 -10.33 8.37
CA ARG A 47 8.13 -10.49 9.82
C ARG A 47 6.68 -10.92 10.09
N ARG A 48 6.46 -11.67 11.18
CA ARG A 48 5.20 -12.36 11.55
C ARG A 48 3.92 -11.53 11.51
N ASN A 49 4.01 -10.20 11.53
CA ASN A 49 2.87 -9.28 11.56
C ASN A 49 2.80 -8.35 10.34
N ALA A 50 3.64 -8.55 9.33
CA ALA A 50 3.54 -7.83 8.07
C ALA A 50 2.43 -8.44 7.20
N ARG A 51 1.66 -7.60 6.50
CA ARG A 51 0.59 -8.03 5.61
C ARG A 51 0.84 -7.50 4.21
N ILE A 52 0.67 -8.34 3.21
CA ILE A 52 0.64 -7.92 1.81
C ILE A 52 -0.83 -7.77 1.44
N VAL A 53 -1.18 -6.64 0.83
CA VAL A 53 -2.54 -6.33 0.35
C VAL A 53 -2.47 -5.74 -1.05
N TYR A 54 -3.50 -5.97 -1.86
CA TYR A 54 -3.65 -5.24 -3.12
C TYR A 54 -3.98 -3.77 -2.89
N LYS A 55 -3.36 -2.89 -3.68
CA LYS A 55 -3.74 -1.46 -3.70
C LYS A 55 -5.15 -1.26 -4.23
N VAL A 56 -5.58 -2.11 -5.17
CA VAL A 56 -6.93 -2.11 -5.73
C VAL A 56 -7.54 -3.51 -5.57
N PRO A 57 -8.16 -3.80 -4.41
CA PRO A 57 -8.71 -5.13 -4.10
C PRO A 57 -9.77 -5.61 -5.10
N ASP A 58 -10.56 -4.68 -5.65
CA ASP A 58 -11.61 -5.01 -6.64
C ASP A 58 -11.01 -5.60 -7.92
N LEU A 59 -9.88 -5.04 -8.39
CA LEU A 59 -9.17 -5.53 -9.56
C LEU A 59 -8.41 -6.84 -9.29
N ALA A 60 -7.99 -7.07 -8.05
CA ALA A 60 -7.34 -8.32 -7.67
C ALA A 60 -8.25 -9.53 -7.85
N ARG A 61 -9.54 -9.36 -7.49
CA ARG A 61 -10.60 -10.38 -7.56
C ARG A 61 -11.21 -10.51 -8.95
N ALA A 62 -11.09 -9.48 -9.78
CA ALA A 62 -11.61 -9.50 -11.13
C ALA A 62 -10.85 -10.50 -12.02
N SER A 63 -11.58 -11.14 -12.94
CA SER A 63 -10.99 -12.03 -13.93
C SER A 63 -10.07 -11.26 -14.87
N PRO A 64 -8.82 -11.70 -15.12
CA PRO A 64 -7.86 -10.98 -15.96
C PRO A 64 -8.34 -10.74 -17.41
N GLN A 65 -9.27 -11.57 -17.91
CA GLN A 65 -9.87 -11.41 -19.24
C GLN A 65 -10.93 -10.30 -19.30
N ALA A 66 -11.50 -9.90 -18.16
CA ALA A 66 -12.51 -8.86 -18.06
C ALA A 66 -11.91 -7.47 -17.81
N LEU A 67 -10.59 -7.38 -17.62
CA LEU A 67 -9.89 -6.14 -17.33
C LEU A 67 -9.31 -5.53 -18.61
N SER A 68 -9.45 -4.20 -18.72
CA SER A 68 -8.68 -3.39 -19.67
C SER A 68 -7.19 -3.40 -19.35
N ASP A 69 -6.34 -2.99 -20.29
CA ASP A 69 -4.89 -3.02 -20.08
C ASP A 69 -4.43 -2.10 -18.95
N ALA A 70 -5.10 -0.96 -18.75
CA ALA A 70 -4.86 -0.08 -17.60
C ALA A 70 -5.24 -0.75 -16.27
N GLU A 71 -6.35 -1.48 -16.23
CA GLU A 71 -6.77 -2.22 -15.03
C GLU A 71 -5.86 -3.40 -14.72
N LYS A 72 -5.31 -4.07 -15.74
CA LYS A 72 -4.29 -5.11 -15.57
C LYS A 72 -3.00 -4.55 -14.96
N ASP A 73 -2.56 -3.37 -15.39
CA ASP A 73 -1.41 -2.69 -14.80
C ASP A 73 -1.70 -2.34 -13.33
N LEU A 74 -2.86 -1.74 -13.05
CA LEU A 74 -3.28 -1.40 -11.68
C LEU A 74 -3.39 -2.62 -10.75
N ARG A 75 -3.83 -3.77 -11.27
CA ARG A 75 -3.88 -5.04 -10.53
C ARG A 75 -2.49 -5.52 -10.08
N SER A 76 -1.44 -5.11 -10.78
CA SER A 76 -0.06 -5.50 -10.46
C SER A 76 0.51 -4.75 -9.26
N TYR A 77 -0.20 -3.74 -8.75
CA TYR A 77 0.24 -2.96 -7.59
C TYR A 77 -0.22 -3.56 -6.26
N LEU A 78 0.74 -3.82 -5.40
CA LEU A 78 0.57 -4.34 -4.04
C LEU A 78 1.16 -3.36 -3.03
N GLN A 79 0.78 -3.55 -1.77
CA GLN A 79 1.31 -2.81 -0.64
C GLN A 79 1.61 -3.77 0.50
N VAL A 80 2.80 -3.65 1.07
CA VAL A 80 3.17 -4.33 2.31
C VAL A 80 2.96 -3.39 3.46
N ILE A 81 2.05 -3.73 4.36
CA ILE A 81 1.79 -3.02 5.60
C ILE A 81 2.69 -3.61 6.69
N LEU A 82 3.54 -2.77 7.26
CA LEU A 82 4.45 -3.16 8.34
C LEU A 82 3.95 -2.56 9.66
N PRO A 83 3.84 -3.35 10.73
CA PRO A 83 3.37 -2.85 12.03
C PRO A 83 4.39 -1.95 12.74
N THR A 84 5.65 -1.96 12.30
CA THR A 84 6.72 -1.20 12.95
C THR A 84 7.68 -0.65 11.91
N SER A 85 8.14 0.59 12.12
CA SER A 85 9.04 1.30 11.20
C SER A 85 10.51 0.82 11.23
N HIS A 86 10.85 -0.13 12.12
CA HIS A 86 12.22 -0.61 12.28
C HIS A 86 12.65 -1.51 11.11
N GLY A 87 13.76 -1.15 10.45
CA GLY A 87 14.38 -1.99 9.41
C GLY A 87 13.78 -1.85 8.01
N THR A 88 12.87 -0.90 7.79
CA THR A 88 12.15 -0.74 6.51
C THR A 88 13.07 -0.69 5.27
N LYS A 89 14.24 -0.03 5.35
CA LYS A 89 15.21 0.05 4.23
C LYS A 89 15.80 -1.32 3.87
N ALA A 90 16.12 -2.15 4.87
CA ALA A 90 16.64 -3.50 4.64
C ALA A 90 15.55 -4.39 4.03
N LEU A 91 14.31 -4.24 4.50
CA LEU A 91 13.18 -4.96 3.95
C LEU A 91 12.89 -4.57 2.50
N VAL A 92 12.96 -3.28 2.14
CA VAL A 92 12.80 -2.84 0.74
C VAL A 92 13.82 -3.52 -0.16
N LYS A 93 15.11 -3.52 0.21
CA LYS A 93 16.15 -4.23 -0.57
C LYS A 93 15.85 -5.72 -0.69
N GLN A 94 15.33 -6.33 0.37
CA GLN A 94 14.96 -7.74 0.34
C GLN A 94 13.76 -8.01 -0.56
N VAL A 95 12.76 -7.13 -0.56
CA VAL A 95 11.59 -7.27 -1.45
C VAL A 95 11.97 -7.03 -2.90
N GLN A 96 12.89 -6.09 -3.18
CA GLN A 96 13.46 -5.89 -4.52
C GLN A 96 14.18 -7.13 -5.05
N SER A 97 14.66 -8.02 -4.17
CA SER A 97 15.29 -9.29 -4.57
C SER A 97 14.30 -10.42 -4.87
N TRP A 98 12.99 -10.21 -4.65
CA TRP A 98 11.99 -11.25 -4.90
C TRP A 98 11.78 -11.45 -6.41
N PRO A 99 11.64 -12.70 -6.88
CA PRO A 99 11.53 -12.99 -8.31
C PRO A 99 10.26 -12.41 -8.94
N ALA A 100 9.18 -12.27 -8.16
CA ALA A 100 7.87 -11.77 -8.59
C ALA A 100 7.79 -10.24 -8.69
N ILE A 101 8.74 -9.51 -8.12
CA ILE A 101 8.67 -8.05 -7.98
C ILE A 101 9.46 -7.38 -9.09
N GLU A 102 8.86 -6.37 -9.71
CA GLU A 102 9.49 -5.49 -10.69
C GLU A 102 10.06 -4.25 -10.00
N GLU A 103 9.22 -3.57 -9.19
CA GLU A 103 9.62 -2.39 -8.44
C GLU A 103 9.15 -2.48 -6.98
N ALA A 104 9.95 -1.94 -6.08
CA ALA A 104 9.56 -1.75 -4.68
C ALA A 104 10.12 -0.45 -4.13
N HIS A 105 9.24 0.35 -3.54
CA HIS A 105 9.59 1.65 -2.95
C HIS A 105 8.82 1.90 -1.66
N LEU A 106 9.39 2.74 -0.79
CA LEU A 106 8.69 3.16 0.42
C LEU A 106 7.58 4.11 0.00
N ALA A 107 6.35 3.84 0.45
CA ALA A 107 5.28 4.80 0.30
C ALA A 107 5.68 6.09 1.02
N PRO A 108 5.48 7.28 0.42
CA PRO A 108 5.72 8.53 1.10
C PRO A 108 4.86 8.57 2.36
N GLN A 109 5.41 9.10 3.46
CA GLN A 109 4.60 9.34 4.66
C GLN A 109 3.60 10.45 4.33
N ILE A 110 2.38 10.05 3.97
CA ILE A 110 1.28 10.97 3.83
C ILE A 110 0.84 11.31 5.25
N SER A 111 1.47 12.33 5.83
CA SER A 111 0.88 12.99 7.00
C SER A 111 -0.39 13.64 6.51
N LEU A 112 -1.55 13.10 6.91
CA LEU A 112 -2.79 13.86 6.82
C LEU A 112 -2.52 15.22 7.47
N PRO A 113 -2.88 16.35 6.83
CA PRO A 113 -2.79 17.64 7.51
C PRO A 113 -3.61 17.50 8.79
N THR A 114 -2.91 17.49 9.92
CA THR A 114 -3.57 17.53 11.21
C THR A 114 -4.45 18.77 11.18
N ALA A 115 -5.69 18.68 11.69
CA ALA A 115 -6.69 19.74 11.68
C ALA A 115 -6.24 21.08 12.33
N ALA A 116 -4.97 21.22 12.72
CA ALA A 116 -4.31 22.46 13.12
C ALA A 116 -4.17 23.50 11.99
N ALA A 117 -4.28 23.13 10.71
CA ALA A 117 -4.25 24.10 9.62
C ALA A 117 -5.59 24.83 9.38
N ALA A 118 -6.65 24.49 10.13
CA ALA A 118 -7.98 25.11 9.98
C ALA A 118 -8.18 26.39 10.80
N GLN A 119 -7.14 26.95 11.45
CA GLN A 119 -7.25 28.21 12.19
C GLN A 119 -6.19 29.21 11.76
N ARG A 120 -6.41 29.86 10.62
CA ARG A 120 -5.93 31.23 10.32
C ARG A 120 -6.56 31.72 9.01
N LEU A 121 -7.88 31.84 9.01
CA LEU A 121 -8.55 32.78 8.12
C LEU A 121 -8.47 34.17 8.80
N PRO A 122 -7.86 35.20 8.18
CA PRO A 122 -7.94 36.55 8.71
C PRO A 122 -9.41 37.00 8.70
N GLY A 123 -9.85 37.52 9.85
CA GLY A 123 -11.20 37.99 10.08
C GLY A 123 -11.64 38.99 9.02
N ARG A 124 -12.76 38.67 8.36
CA ARG A 124 -13.53 39.58 7.53
C ARG A 124 -14.20 40.60 8.45
N ALA A 125 -13.49 41.67 8.79
CA ALA A 125 -14.06 42.82 9.49
C ALA A 125 -14.76 43.73 8.47
N GLY A 126 -16.02 43.43 8.18
CA GLY A 126 -16.96 44.43 7.71
C GLY A 126 -17.73 44.97 8.90
N LYS A 127 -17.55 46.25 9.26
CA LYS A 127 -18.55 46.98 10.03
C LYS A 127 -18.65 48.42 9.54
N LYS A 128 -19.82 48.70 8.97
CA LYS A 128 -20.36 50.02 8.63
C LYS A 128 -20.28 50.98 9.82
N ARG A 129 -19.89 52.22 9.56
CA ARG A 129 -20.72 53.42 9.84
C ARG A 129 -20.19 54.60 9.04
#